data_AF-A0A2T2VYJ4-F1
#
_entry.id   AF-A0A2T2VYJ4-F1
#
_cell.length_a   1.000
_cell.length_b   1.000
_cell.length_c   1.000
_cell.angle_alpha   90.00
_cell.angle_beta   90.00
_cell.angle_gamma   90.00
#
_symmetry.space_group_name_H-M   'P 1'
#
loop_
_entity.id
_entity.type
_entity.pdbx_description
1 polymer ?
#
loop_
_entity_poly.entity_id
_entity_poly.type
_entity_poly.pdbx_seq_one_letter_code
_entity_poly.pdbx_strand_id
1 'polypeptide(L)' 'MLRAGIVGLPNVGKSTLFNAVVANAKAQAANFPFCTIEPNVGIVAVPDTRLQVLAELSSSAET' A
#
# COMPACT_ATOMS: atom_id res chain seq x y z
N MET A 1 -0.90 14.48 -6.39
CA MET A 1 -0.69 13.01 -6.23
C MET A 1 -1.96 12.30 -6.68
N LEU A 2 -1.85 11.38 -7.63
CA LEU A 2 -2.99 10.56 -8.08
C LEU A 2 -3.28 9.46 -7.04
N ARG A 3 -4.54 9.22 -6.72
CA ARG A 3 -4.99 8.21 -5.74
C ARG A 3 -6.18 7.43 -6.30
N ALA A 4 -6.33 6.17 -5.89
CA ALA A 4 -7.49 5.34 -6.19
C ALA A 4 -8.23 4.99 -4.89
N GLY A 5 -9.57 4.98 -4.93
CA GLY A 5 -10.43 4.67 -3.78
C GLY A 5 -11.12 3.32 -3.92
N ILE A 6 -11.16 2.55 -2.84
CA ILE A 6 -11.93 1.30 -2.76
C ILE A 6 -13.35 1.63 -2.31
N VAL A 7 -14.35 1.43 -3.18
CA VAL A 7 -15.76 1.74 -2.92
C VAL A 7 -16.64 0.49 -3.03
N GLY A 8 -17.77 0.47 -2.32
CA GLY A 8 -18.73 -0.65 -2.37
C GLY A 8 -19.67 -0.71 -1.17
N LEU A 9 -20.71 -1.53 -1.29
CA LEU A 9 -21.77 -1.70 -0.29
C LEU A 9 -21.24 -2.13 1.09
N PRO A 10 -22.00 -1.95 2.18
CA PRO A 10 -21.62 -2.46 3.50
C PRO A 10 -21.29 -3.97 3.46
N ASN A 11 -20.30 -4.39 4.25
CA ASN A 11 -19.92 -5.81 4.46
C ASN A 11 -19.44 -6.61 3.23
N VAL A 12 -19.17 -5.98 2.07
CA VAL A 12 -18.61 -6.67 0.88
C VAL A 12 -17.11 -6.98 0.96
N GLY A 13 -16.49 -6.91 2.16
CA GLY A 13 -15.07 -7.24 2.35
C GLY A 13 -14.07 -6.14 1.98
N LYS A 14 -14.50 -4.87 1.86
CA LYS A 14 -13.61 -3.73 1.53
C LYS A 14 -12.39 -3.62 2.47
N SER A 15 -12.62 -3.70 3.78
CA SER A 15 -11.54 -3.65 4.78
C SER A 15 -10.63 -4.87 4.71
N THR A 16 -11.18 -6.03 4.36
CA THR A 16 -10.40 -7.26 4.14
C THR A 16 -9.46 -7.11 2.96
N LEU A 17 -9.95 -6.59 1.82
CA LEU A 17 -9.14 -6.32 0.64
C LEU A 17 -8.07 -5.27 0.93
N PHE A 18 -8.45 -4.17 1.58
CA PHE A 18 -7.51 -3.12 1.97
C PHE A 18 -6.40 -3.68 2.86
N ASN A 19 -6.74 -4.45 3.90
CA ASN A 19 -5.75 -5.06 4.78
C ASN A 19 -4.90 -6.10 4.07
N ALA A 20 -5.44 -6.92 3.17
CA ALA A 20 -4.64 -7.87 2.42
C ALA A 20 -3.61 -7.18 1.52
N VAL A 21 -4.01 -6.10 0.85
CA VAL A 21 -3.14 -5.36 -0.08
C VAL A 21 -2.12 -4.51 0.67
N VAL A 22 -2.50 -3.92 1.81
CA VAL A 22 -1.68 -2.95 2.54
C VAL A 22 -0.91 -3.58 3.70
N ALA A 23 -1.38 -4.65 4.36
CA ALA A 23 -0.60 -5.34 5.40
C ALA A 23 0.56 -6.17 4.81
N ASN A 24 0.41 -6.69 3.59
CA ASN A 24 1.55 -7.21 2.80
C ASN A 24 2.57 -6.09 2.46
N ALA A 25 2.16 -4.83 2.60
CA ALA A 25 2.96 -3.62 2.43
C ALA A 25 3.03 -2.79 3.74
N LYS A 26 3.27 -3.42 4.90
CA LYS A 26 3.59 -2.77 6.20
C LYS A 26 2.84 -1.44 6.49
N ALA A 27 1.51 -1.41 6.57
CA ALA A 27 0.84 -0.26 7.22
C ALA A 27 0.95 -0.39 8.75
N GLN A 28 1.76 0.48 9.35
CA GLN A 28 1.80 0.67 10.79
C GLN A 28 0.60 1.54 11.21
N ALA A 29 -0.43 0.92 11.81
CA ALA A 29 -1.50 1.63 12.48
C ALA A 29 -1.15 1.75 13.98
N ALA A 30 -0.67 2.92 14.41
CA ALA A 30 -0.52 3.24 15.82
C ALA A 30 -1.78 4.01 16.29
N ASN A 31 -2.48 3.46 17.30
CA ASN A 31 -3.68 4.04 17.88
C ASN A 31 -3.32 5.12 18.93
N PHE A 32 -3.50 6.41 18.62
CA PHE A 32 -3.42 7.50 19.61
C PHE A 32 -4.71 8.35 19.64
N PRO A 33 -5.21 8.78 20.83
CA PRO A 33 -6.59 9.24 21.02
C PRO A 33 -6.91 10.66 20.53
N PHE A 34 -5.99 11.34 19.83
CA PHE A 34 -6.14 12.75 19.42
C PHE A 34 -5.79 13.04 17.95
N CYS A 35 -5.56 12.02 17.13
CA CYS A 35 -5.31 12.22 15.71
C CYS A 35 -6.64 12.28 14.94
N THR A 36 -6.81 13.28 14.08
CA THR A 36 -7.76 13.26 12.96
C THR A 36 -7.76 11.86 12.36
N ILE A 37 -8.92 11.20 12.20
CA ILE A 37 -8.98 9.85 11.65
C ILE A 37 -8.45 9.93 10.22
N GLU A 38 -7.16 9.68 10.07
CA GLU A 38 -6.50 9.66 8.79
C GLU A 38 -7.15 8.50 8.02
N PRO A 39 -7.74 8.76 6.83
CA PRO A 39 -8.38 7.69 6.09
C PRO A 39 -7.37 6.57 5.89
N ASN A 40 -7.83 5.32 5.90
CA ASN A 40 -7.00 4.16 5.59
C ASN A 40 -6.35 4.35 4.21
N VAL A 41 -5.13 4.90 4.18
CA VAL A 41 -4.35 5.20 2.99
C VAL A 41 -3.11 4.33 3.07
N GLY A 42 -2.99 3.42 2.11
CA GLY A 42 -1.82 2.57 1.94
C GLY A 42 -1.11 2.90 0.64
N ILE A 43 0.22 2.77 0.65
CA ILE A 43 1.03 2.75 -0.57
C ILE A 43 1.40 1.30 -0.83
N VAL A 44 1.25 0.87 -2.07
CA VAL A 44 1.54 -0.50 -2.50
C VAL A 44 2.50 -0.40 -3.66
N ALA A 45 3.62 -1.12 -3.58
CA ALA A 45 4.56 -1.19 -4.67
C ALA A 45 3.91 -1.89 -5.86
N VAL A 46 4.02 -1.29 -7.05
CA VAL A 46 3.59 -1.95 -8.28
C VAL A 46 4.69 -2.93 -8.69
N PRO A 47 4.40 -4.23 -8.80
CA PRO A 47 5.41 -5.19 -9.25
C PRO A 47 5.78 -4.93 -10.71
N ASP A 48 7.06 -4.66 -10.97
CA ASP A 48 7.60 -4.45 -12.31
C ASP A 48 8.92 -5.20 -12.45
N THR A 49 8.92 -6.28 -13.26
CA THR A 49 10.11 -7.11 -13.49
C THR A 49 11.22 -6.38 -14.24
N ARG A 50 10.89 -5.30 -14.96
CA ARG A 50 11.89 -4.50 -15.68
C ARG A 50 12.81 -3.76 -14.70
N LEU A 51 12.31 -3.40 -13.52
CA LEU A 51 13.12 -2.75 -12.49
C LEU A 51 14.24 -3.67 -12.00
N GLN A 52 14.02 -4.98 -11.94
CA GLN A 52 15.06 -5.95 -11.58
C GLN A 52 16.15 -6.01 -12.64
N VAL A 53 15.78 -6.11 -13.92
CA VAL A 53 16.74 -6.11 -15.04
C VAL A 53 17.56 -4.81 -15.05
N LEU A 54 16.92 -3.67 -14.81
CA LEU A 54 17.61 -2.39 -14.74
C LEU A 54 18.56 -2.32 -13.54
N ALA A 55 18.16 -2.84 -12.38
CA ALA A 55 19.01 -2.88 -11.18
C ALA A 55 20.26 -3.76 -11.40
N GLU A 56 20.11 -4.90 -12.07
CA GLU A 56 21.24 -5.77 -12.45
C GLU A 56 22.19 -5.06 -13.43
N LEU A 57 21.64 -4.38 -14.44
CA LEU A 57 22.44 -3.64 -15.42
C LEU A 57 23.15 -2.42 -14.82
N SER A 58 22.51 -1.73 -13.86
CA SER A 58 23.07 -0.53 -13.24
C SER A 58 23.99 -0.81 -12.06
N SER A 59 24.07 -2.06 -11.59
CA SER A 59 24.78 -2.44 -10.35
C SER A 59 24.34 -1.59 -9.14
N SER A 60 23.07 -1.17 -9.10
CA SER A 60 22.54 -0.34 -8.02
C SER A 60 22.26 -1.18 -6.77
N ALA A 61 22.75 -0.72 -5.62
CA ALA A 61 22.73 -1.47 -4.36
C ALA A 61 21.48 -1.26 -3.49
N GLU A 62 20.41 -0.64 -3.99
CA GLU A 62 19.18 -0.48 -3.22
C GLU A 62 17.96 -1.06 -3.96
N THR A 63 17.35 -2.05 -3.31
CA THR A 63 16.00 -2.56 -3.53
C THR A 63 15.29 -2.64 -2.19
#